data_AF-A0A4Q4B7Z0-F1
#
_entry.id   AF-A0A4Q4B7Z0-F1
#
_cell.length_a   1.000
_cell.length_b   1.000
_cell.length_c   1.000
_cell.angle_alpha   90.00
_cell.angle_beta   90.00
_cell.angle_gamma   90.00
#
_symmetry.space_group_name_H-M   'P 1'
#
loop_
_entity.id
_entity.type
_entity.pdbx_description
1 polymer ?
#
loop_
_entity_poly.entity_id
_entity_poly.type
_entity_poly.pdbx_seq_one_letter_code
_entity_poly.pdbx_strand_id
1 'polypeptide(L)'
;MEFENYILQYQNQFNVFAQEYGMKKVRTIKSIVEKSKHTQSLLNQSLNNMILPTTKDFGSCIMSNLRLSLSSTDKIRFATILLVDIWHNKVNTIIGLADDEKLVELLNSIKIKIN
;
A
#
# COMPACT_ATOMS: atom_id res chain seq x y z
N MET A 1 -16.86 6.11 11.08
CA MET A 1 -16.37 4.72 11.00
C MET A 1 -14.92 4.77 11.43
N GLU A 2 -14.59 4.16 12.57
CA GLU A 2 -13.22 4.15 13.10
C GLU A 2 -12.49 2.94 12.52
N PHE A 3 -11.32 3.16 11.92
CA PHE A 3 -10.49 2.14 11.27
C PHE A 3 -9.35 1.68 12.19
N GLU A 4 -9.68 1.38 13.44
CA GLU A 4 -8.67 1.19 14.50
C GLU A 4 -7.79 -0.04 14.25
N ASN A 5 -8.38 -1.16 13.81
CA ASN A 5 -7.60 -2.38 13.56
C ASN A 5 -6.68 -2.19 12.36
N TYR A 6 -7.19 -1.56 11.30
CA TYR A 6 -6.38 -1.22 10.14
C TYR A 6 -5.18 -0.34 10.52
N ILE A 7 -5.42 0.74 11.27
CA ILE A 7 -4.36 1.68 11.70
C ILE A 7 -3.31 0.94 12.51
N LEU A 8 -3.72 0.12 13.49
CA LEU A 8 -2.81 -0.65 14.33
C LEU A 8 -1.96 -1.63 13.49
N GLN A 9 -2.60 -2.36 12.56
CA GLN A 9 -1.92 -3.32 11.69
C GLN A 9 -0.94 -2.65 10.74
N TYR A 10 -1.30 -1.50 10.18
CA TYR A 10 -0.43 -0.71 9.33
C TYR A 10 0.78 -0.18 10.12
N GLN A 11 0.54 0.43 11.28
CA GLN A 11 1.61 0.98 12.13
C GLN A 11 2.59 -0.10 12.58
N ASN A 12 2.10 -1.28 12.96
CA ASN A 12 2.97 -2.40 13.32
C ASN A 12 3.90 -2.78 12.16
N GLN A 13 3.35 -2.94 10.96
CA GLN A 13 4.15 -3.30 9.77
C GLN A 13 5.12 -2.20 9.37
N PHE A 14 4.68 -0.95 9.49
CA PHE A 14 5.52 0.22 9.26
C PHE A 14 6.70 0.27 10.23
N ASN A 15 6.44 0.11 11.52
CA ASN A 15 7.45 0.18 12.57
C ASN A 15 8.47 -0.94 12.44
N VAL A 16 8.04 -2.18 12.14
CA VAL A 16 8.95 -3.31 11.90
C VAL A 16 9.90 -2.99 10.75
N PHE A 17 9.38 -2.55 9.61
CA PHE A 17 10.23 -2.22 8.46
C PHE A 17 11.14 -1.01 8.75
N ALA A 18 10.63 0.00 9.45
CA ALA A 18 11.39 1.18 9.83
C ALA A 18 12.54 0.86 10.79
N GLN A 19 12.35 -0.07 11.73
CA GLN A 19 13.39 -0.56 12.63
C GLN A 19 14.49 -1.31 11.87
N GLU A 20 14.12 -2.12 10.88
CA GLU A 20 15.07 -2.92 10.12
C GLU A 20 15.88 -2.10 9.09
N TYR A 21 15.23 -1.21 8.35
CA TYR A 21 15.84 -0.50 7.22
C TYR A 21 16.09 1.00 7.46
N GLY A 22 15.58 1.53 8.57
CA GLY A 22 15.68 2.94 8.94
C GLY A 22 14.71 3.87 8.22
N MET A 23 14.37 4.97 8.89
CA MET A 23 13.41 5.97 8.39
C MET A 23 13.83 6.64 7.08
N LYS A 24 15.14 6.75 6.80
CA LYS A 24 15.62 7.29 5.52
C LYS A 24 15.10 6.43 4.36
N LYS A 25 15.20 5.10 4.47
CA LYS A 25 14.75 4.17 3.43
C LYS A 25 13.24 4.22 3.28
N VAL A 26 12.51 4.26 4.39
CA VAL A 26 11.04 4.40 4.41
C VAL A 26 10.61 5.63 3.62
N ARG A 27 11.21 6.80 3.89
CA ARG A 27 10.90 8.05 3.17
C ARG A 27 11.20 7.94 1.68
N THR A 28 12.31 7.30 1.31
CA THR A 28 12.64 7.05 -0.10
C THR A 28 11.57 6.21 -0.79
N ILE A 29 11.19 5.07 -0.19
CA ILE A 29 10.16 4.19 -0.75
C ILE A 29 8.83 4.94 -0.88
N LYS A 30 8.39 5.61 0.19
CA LYS A 30 7.16 6.41 0.19
C LYS A 30 7.17 7.45 -0.92
N SER A 31 8.25 8.22 -1.07
CA SER A 31 8.35 9.22 -2.14
C SER A 31 8.31 8.60 -3.54
N ILE A 32 8.85 7.40 -3.75
CA ILE A 32 8.79 6.74 -5.06
C ILE A 32 7.37 6.26 -5.34
N VAL A 33 6.71 5.64 -4.36
CA VAL A 33 5.33 5.18 -4.49
C VAL A 33 4.39 6.35 -4.77
N GLU A 34 4.48 7.45 -4.00
CA GLU A 34 3.60 8.61 -4.15
C GLU A 34 3.76 9.33 -5.51
N LYS A 35 4.99 9.46 -6.00
CA LYS A 35 5.29 10.20 -7.24
C LYS A 35 5.09 9.38 -8.50
N SER A 36 4.84 8.07 -8.37
CA SER A 36 4.67 7.20 -9.53
C SER A 36 3.41 7.55 -10.35
N LYS A 37 3.55 7.56 -11.68
CA LYS A 37 2.43 7.62 -12.62
C LYS A 37 1.46 6.43 -12.49
N HIS A 38 1.97 5.22 -12.21
CA HIS A 38 1.13 4.04 -12.02
C HIS A 38 0.32 4.12 -10.73
N THR A 39 0.89 4.70 -9.66
CA THR A 39 0.14 4.99 -8.44
C THR A 39 -1.00 5.96 -8.73
N GLN A 40 -0.71 7.09 -9.38
CA GLN A 40 -1.75 8.06 -9.74
C GLN A 40 -2.84 7.44 -10.63
N SER A 41 -2.46 6.61 -11.60
CA SER A 41 -3.42 5.86 -12.44
C SER A 41 -4.32 4.94 -11.61
N LEU A 42 -3.76 4.17 -10.68
CA LEU A 42 -4.54 3.26 -9.83
C LEU A 42 -5.51 4.03 -8.92
N LEU A 43 -5.07 5.14 -8.32
CA LEU A 43 -5.94 6.00 -7.51
C LEU A 43 -7.10 6.57 -8.35
N ASN A 44 -6.80 7.12 -9.53
CA ASN A 44 -7.82 7.68 -10.43
C ASN A 44 -8.80 6.62 -10.93
N GLN A 45 -8.32 5.42 -11.28
CA GLN A 45 -9.19 4.32 -11.69
C GLN A 45 -10.13 3.90 -10.58
N SER A 46 -9.61 3.76 -9.36
CA SER A 46 -10.42 3.40 -8.20
C SER A 46 -11.45 4.48 -7.88
N LEU A 47 -11.04 5.75 -7.88
CA LEU A 47 -11.91 6.88 -7.57
C LEU A 47 -13.01 7.09 -8.62
N ASN A 48 -12.64 7.11 -9.91
CA ASN A 48 -13.57 7.42 -10.99
C ASN A 48 -14.51 6.27 -11.33
N ASN A 49 -14.05 5.02 -11.18
CA ASN A 49 -14.82 3.84 -11.54
C ASN A 49 -15.44 3.13 -10.32
N MET A 50 -15.22 3.63 -9.10
CA MET A 50 -15.66 3.00 -7.85
C MET A 50 -15.18 1.55 -7.71
N ILE A 51 -13.95 1.27 -8.15
CA ILE A 51 -13.37 -0.07 -8.13
C ILE A 51 -12.51 -0.23 -6.88
N LEU A 52 -12.78 -1.25 -6.08
CA LEU A 52 -11.90 -1.70 -5.01
C LEU A 52 -10.69 -2.45 -5.60
N PRO A 53 -9.46 -1.91 -5.52
CA PRO A 53 -8.29 -2.61 -6.03
C PRO A 53 -8.00 -3.86 -5.19
N THR A 54 -7.61 -4.95 -5.85
CA THR A 54 -7.19 -6.18 -5.17
C THR A 54 -5.73 -6.10 -4.77
N THR A 55 -5.29 -7.02 -3.90
CA THR A 55 -3.88 -7.23 -3.57
C THR A 55 -2.99 -7.37 -4.81
N LYS A 56 -3.50 -8.02 -5.86
CA LYS A 56 -2.77 -8.22 -7.12
C LYS A 56 -2.59 -6.89 -7.84
N ASP A 57 -3.61 -6.05 -7.87
CA ASP A 57 -3.54 -4.73 -8.53
C ASP A 57 -2.51 -3.83 -7.84
N PHE A 58 -2.52 -3.80 -6.50
CA PHE A 58 -1.50 -3.10 -5.72
C PHE A 58 -0.09 -3.65 -5.98
N GLY A 59 0.07 -4.97 -5.96
CA GLY A 59 1.35 -5.63 -6.24
C GLY A 59 1.87 -5.32 -7.65
N SER A 60 1.02 -5.44 -8.67
CA SER A 60 1.35 -5.14 -10.06
C SER A 60 1.70 -3.67 -10.27
N CYS A 61 1.02 -2.74 -9.59
CA CYS A 61 1.36 -1.32 -9.60
C CYS A 61 2.78 -1.10 -9.07
N ILE A 62 3.11 -1.67 -7.91
CA ILE A 62 4.44 -1.58 -7.29
C ILE A 62 5.51 -2.22 -8.17
N MET A 63 5.26 -3.40 -8.73
CA MET A 63 6.22 -4.10 -9.60
C MET A 63 6.51 -3.32 -10.89
N SER A 64 5.51 -2.60 -11.41
CA SER A 64 5.69 -1.71 -12.56
C SER A 64 6.51 -0.46 -12.19
N ASN A 65 6.44 -0.02 -10.92
CA ASN A 65 7.15 1.15 -10.41
C ASN A 65 8.60 0.91 -10.01
N LEU A 66 8.89 -0.27 -9.46
CA LEU A 66 10.04 -0.48 -8.58
C LEU A 66 10.99 -1.57 -9.06
N ARG A 67 10.80 -2.06 -10.29
CA ARG A 67 11.59 -3.15 -10.90
C ARG A 67 13.12 -2.93 -10.87
N LEU A 68 13.60 -1.69 -10.70
CA LEU A 68 15.03 -1.36 -10.70
C LEU A 68 15.57 -0.79 -9.37
N SER A 69 14.73 -0.38 -8.41
CA SER A 69 15.16 0.35 -7.20
C SER A 69 14.89 -0.37 -5.87
N LEU A 70 14.10 -1.46 -5.86
CA LEU A 70 13.77 -2.24 -4.67
C LEU A 70 13.86 -3.75 -4.97
N SER A 71 15.08 -4.27 -5.05
CA SER A 71 15.35 -5.67 -5.42
C SER A 71 14.99 -6.73 -4.36
N SER A 72 14.52 -6.34 -3.17
CA SER A 72 14.15 -7.30 -2.12
C SER A 72 12.64 -7.40 -1.95
N THR A 73 12.15 -8.63 -1.79
CA THR A 73 10.73 -8.97 -1.56
C THR A 73 10.14 -8.14 -0.41
N ASP A 74 10.88 -7.89 0.66
CA ASP A 74 10.41 -7.10 1.80
C ASP A 74 10.17 -5.63 1.46
N LYS A 75 11.01 -5.04 0.60
CA LYS A 75 10.81 -3.67 0.12
C LYS A 75 9.59 -3.58 -0.79
N ILE A 76 9.35 -4.60 -1.60
CA ILE A 76 8.15 -4.69 -2.46
C ILE A 76 6.91 -4.80 -1.58
N ARG A 77 6.89 -5.73 -0.61
CA ARG A 77 5.82 -5.87 0.38
C ARG A 77 5.51 -4.56 1.08
N PHE A 78 6.55 -3.89 1.60
CA PHE A 78 6.40 -2.61 2.28
C PHE A 78 5.87 -1.51 1.36
N ALA A 79 6.38 -1.43 0.13
CA ALA A 79 5.86 -0.48 -0.86
C ALA A 79 4.39 -0.75 -1.21
N THR A 80 3.96 -2.02 -1.26
CA THR A 80 2.56 -2.40 -1.49
C THR A 80 1.68 -2.00 -0.30
N ILE A 81 2.14 -2.22 0.93
CA ILE A 81 1.44 -1.78 2.16
C ILE A 81 1.29 -0.24 2.17
N LEU A 82 2.36 0.49 1.84
CA LEU A 82 2.32 1.95 1.69
C LEU A 82 1.31 2.39 0.63
N LEU A 83 1.22 1.67 -0.49
CA LEU A 83 0.26 2.00 -1.54
C LEU A 83 -1.19 1.78 -1.09
N VAL A 84 -1.46 0.73 -0.31
CA VAL A 84 -2.79 0.52 0.31
C VAL A 84 -3.14 1.70 1.23
N ASP A 85 -2.20 2.17 2.05
CA ASP A 85 -2.41 3.34 2.92
C ASP A 85 -2.63 4.64 2.16
N ILE A 86 -1.85 4.87 1.10
CA ILE A 86 -2.07 6.02 0.21
C ILE A 86 -3.46 5.95 -0.44
N TRP A 87 -3.86 4.77 -0.93
CA TRP A 87 -5.18 4.57 -1.52
C TRP A 87 -6.30 4.74 -0.50
N HIS A 88 -6.15 4.20 0.71
CA HIS A 88 -7.13 4.36 1.77
C HIS A 88 -7.38 5.83 2.05
N ASN A 89 -6.30 6.59 2.32
CA ASN A 89 -6.39 7.99 2.70
C ASN A 89 -6.87 8.92 1.59
N LYS A 90 -6.62 8.58 0.32
CA LYS A 90 -6.95 9.43 -0.84
C LYS A 90 -8.24 9.04 -1.57
N VAL A 91 -8.70 7.81 -1.40
CA VAL A 91 -9.85 7.27 -2.14
C VAL A 91 -10.84 6.66 -1.18
N ASN A 92 -10.43 5.68 -0.39
CA ASN A 92 -11.36 4.91 0.44
C ASN A 92 -12.08 5.76 1.50
N THR A 93 -11.38 6.72 2.11
CA THR A 93 -11.98 7.66 3.07
C THR A 93 -13.03 8.58 2.44
N ILE A 94 -12.97 8.78 1.11
CA ILE A 94 -13.90 9.64 0.36
C ILE A 94 -15.13 8.84 -0.07
N ILE A 95 -14.93 7.64 -0.64
CA ILE A 95 -16.00 6.88 -1.29
C ILE A 95 -16.38 5.57 -0.60
N GLY A 96 -15.68 5.16 0.46
CA GLY A 96 -16.08 4.04 1.33
C GLY A 96 -16.11 2.67 0.65
N LEU A 97 -15.12 2.34 -0.17
CA LEU A 97 -15.07 1.07 -0.92
C LEU A 97 -14.70 -0.17 -0.09
N ALA A 98 -14.03 0.02 1.04
CA ALA A 98 -13.58 -1.01 1.96
C ALA A 98 -13.80 -0.55 3.40
N ASP A 99 -14.34 -1.44 4.22
CA ASP A 99 -14.42 -1.27 5.67
C ASP A 99 -13.09 -1.68 6.34
N ASP A 100 -13.04 -1.55 7.67
CA ASP A 100 -11.86 -1.85 8.48
C ASP A 100 -11.40 -3.31 8.31
N GLU A 101 -12.34 -4.25 8.33
CA GLU A 101 -12.05 -5.68 8.15
C GLU A 101 -11.42 -5.94 6.78
N LYS A 102 -11.99 -5.35 5.72
CA LYS A 102 -11.48 -5.51 4.36
C LYS A 102 -10.09 -4.92 4.17
N LEU A 103 -9.80 -3.79 4.81
CA LEU A 103 -8.47 -3.19 4.81
C LEU A 103 -7.44 -4.08 5.52
N VAL A 104 -7.83 -4.67 6.65
CA VAL A 104 -6.98 -5.63 7.37
C VAL A 104 -6.73 -6.88 6.52
N GLU A 105 -7.75 -7.41 5.83
CA GLU A 105 -7.61 -8.53 4.90
C GLU A 105 -6.61 -8.20 3.77
N LEU A 106 -6.71 -7.00 3.18
CA LEU A 106 -5.78 -6.52 2.17
C LEU A 106 -4.35 -6.52 2.69
N LEU A 107 -4.08 -5.94 3.87
CA LEU A 107 -2.74 -5.91 4.47
C LEU A 107 -2.19 -7.32 4.71
N ASN A 108 -2.99 -8.22 5.27
CA ASN A 108 -2.56 -9.58 5.58
C ASN A 108 -2.30 -10.40 4.31
N SER A 109 -3.09 -10.19 3.27
CA SER A 109 -2.91 -10.88 1.98
C SER A 109 -1.59 -10.51 1.29
N ILE A 110 -1.08 -9.29 1.49
CA ILE A 110 0.21 -8.84 0.95
C ILE A 110 1.37 -9.66 1.55
N LYS A 111 1.29 -9.96 2.85
CA LYS A 111 2.32 -10.76 3.55
C LYS A 111 2.46 -12.17 2.96
N ILE A 112 1.34 -12.77 2.55
CA ILE A 112 1.28 -14.17 2.09
C ILE A 112 1.62 -14.29 0.60
N LYS A 113 1.12 -13.36 -0.23
CA LYS A 113 1.10 -13.52 -1.69
C LYS A 113 2.34 -13.00 -2.42
N ILE A 114 3.15 -12.15 -1.79
CA ILE A 114 4.39 -11.64 -2.38
C ILE A 114 5.53 -12.51 -1.83
N ASN A 115 5.79 -13.66 -2.45
CA ASN A 115 6.96 -14.52 -2.20
C ASN A 115 7.79 -14.59 -3.48
#